data_AF-K1Y3K6-F1
#
_entry.id   AF-K1Y3K6-F1
#
_cell.length_a   1.000
_cell.length_b   1.000
_cell.length_c   1.000
_cell.angle_alpha   90.00
_cell.angle_beta   90.00
_cell.angle_gamma   90.00
#
_symmetry.space_group_name_H-M   'P 1'
#
loop_
_entity.id
_entity.type
_entity.pdbx_description
1 polymer ?
#
loop_
_entity_poly.entity_id
_entity_poly.type
_entity_poly.pdbx_seq_one_letter_code
_entity_poly.pdbx_strand_id
1 'polypeptide(L)' 'TSGIAGPEGGSAEKTVGTVWIAIAGPDFTIAKKAVFSGDRQRNIDRFSSESLNFLRLKLGIELNI' A
#
# COMPACT_ATOMS: atom_id res chain seq x y z
N THR A 1 -7.18 -0.09 -2.10
CA THR A 1 -5.94 0.61 -2.55
C THR A 1 -6.04 0.94 -4.02
N SER A 2 -5.18 1.82 -4.53
CA SER A 2 -5.03 2.07 -5.96
C SER A 2 -3.57 2.27 -6.29
N GLY A 3 -3.02 1.52 -7.25
CA GLY A 3 -1.58 1.54 -7.53
C GLY A 3 -1.22 0.91 -8.87
N ILE A 4 0.05 1.05 -9.23
CA ILE A 4 0.63 0.57 -10.49
C ILE A 4 1.55 -0.60 -10.15
N ALA A 5 1.03 -1.83 -10.18
CA ALA A 5 1.83 -3.00 -9.85
C ALA A 5 2.92 -3.30 -10.89
N GLY A 6 2.77 -2.81 -12.12
CA GLY A 6 3.66 -3.09 -13.24
C GLY A 6 3.25 -4.32 -14.06
N PRO A 7 4.10 -4.75 -15.02
CA PRO A 7 5.39 -4.13 -15.36
C PRO A 7 5.27 -2.77 -16.08
N GLU A 8 4.08 -2.45 -16.60
CA GLU A 8 3.81 -1.21 -17.34
C GLU A 8 2.86 -0.28 -16.57
N GLY A 9 2.45 0.83 -17.20
CA GLY A 9 1.48 1.79 -16.65
C GLY A 9 2.07 2.83 -15.70
N GLY A 10 3.39 2.83 -15.52
CA GLY A 10 4.10 3.86 -14.79
C GLY A 10 4.24 5.16 -15.58
N SER A 11 4.40 6.27 -14.87
CA SER A 11 4.81 7.56 -15.41
C SER A 11 5.97 8.15 -14.60
N ALA A 12 6.55 9.26 -15.06
CA ALA A 12 7.59 9.99 -14.31
C ALA A 12 7.11 10.40 -12.91
N GLU A 13 5.82 10.71 -12.76
CA GLU A 13 5.23 11.17 -11.49
C GLU A 13 4.70 10.03 -10.61
N LYS A 14 4.29 8.92 -11.24
CA LYS A 14 3.74 7.73 -10.59
C LYS A 14 4.40 6.50 -11.20
N THR A 15 5.59 6.18 -10.72
CA THR A 15 6.37 5.05 -11.21
C THR A 15 5.70 3.71 -10.90
N VAL A 16 6.07 2.66 -11.64
CA VAL A 16 5.73 1.28 -11.29
C VAL A 16 6.15 1.00 -9.84
N GLY A 17 5.27 0.34 -9.10
CA GLY A 17 5.39 0.11 -7.67
C GLY A 17 4.74 1.18 -6.79
N THR A 18 4.26 2.29 -7.37
CA THR A 18 3.49 3.29 -6.64
C THR A 18 2.13 2.72 -6.22
N VAL A 19 1.76 2.90 -4.94
CA VAL A 19 0.43 2.60 -4.42
C VAL A 19 -0.04 3.71 -3.48
N TRP A 20 -1.30 4.08 -3.62
CA TRP A 20 -2.07 4.83 -2.63
C TRP A 20 -2.93 3.88 -1.81
N ILE A 21 -2.80 4.00 -0.50
CA ILE A 21 -3.49 3.19 0.49
C ILE A 21 -4.31 4.12 1.36
N ALA A 22 -5.63 3.96 1.35
CA ALA A 22 -6.54 4.64 2.26
C ALA A 22 -7.20 3.61 3.17
N ILE A 23 -7.35 3.97 4.44
CA ILE A 23 -8.07 3.20 5.46
C ILE A 23 -9.07 4.11 6.15
N ALA A 24 -10.20 3.55 6.55
CA ALA A 24 -11.23 4.25 7.29
C ALA A 24 -11.76 3.38 8.42
N GLY A 25 -12.10 4.02 9.53
CA GLY A 25 -12.82 3.47 10.66
C GLY A 25 -13.84 4.50 11.15
N PRO A 26 -14.53 4.26 12.28
CA PRO A 26 -15.57 5.15 12.79
C PRO A 26 -15.10 6.62 12.94
N ASP A 27 -13.89 6.82 13.45
CA ASP A 27 -13.36 8.16 13.80
C ASP A 27 -12.13 8.56 12.99
N PHE A 28 -11.81 7.84 11.91
CA PHE A 28 -10.66 8.19 11.07
C PHE A 28 -10.87 7.85 9.62
N THR A 29 -10.28 8.67 8.75
CA THR A 29 -10.02 8.35 7.35
C THR A 29 -8.66 8.94 7.01
N ILE A 30 -7.70 8.09 6.69
CA ILE A 30 -6.33 8.51 6.38
C ILE A 30 -5.81 7.77 5.15
N ALA A 31 -4.96 8.44 4.39
CA ALA A 31 -4.33 7.86 3.21
C ALA A 31 -2.82 8.13 3.20
N LYS A 32 -2.07 7.22 2.59
CA LYS A 32 -0.64 7.38 2.33
C LYS A 32 -0.26 6.87 0.94
N LYS A 33 0.79 7.47 0.38
CA LYS A 33 1.48 6.98 -0.82
C LYS A 33 2.70 6.16 -0.39
N ALA A 34 2.93 5.02 -1.02
CA ALA A 34 4.14 4.23 -0.91
C ALA A 34 4.65 3.87 -2.32
N VAL A 35 5.94 3.58 -2.42
CA VAL A 35 6.57 3.09 -3.67
C VAL A 35 7.41 1.87 -3.32
N PHE A 36 7.15 0.76 -3.99
CA PHE A 36 7.88 -0.49 -3.83
C PHE A 36 8.62 -0.86 -5.11
N SER A 37 9.66 -1.67 -5.00
CA SER A 37 10.34 -2.27 -6.15
C SER A 37 10.03 -3.77 -6.24
N GLY A 38 9.83 -4.28 -7.45
CA GLY A 38 9.52 -5.69 -7.67
C GLY A 38 8.75 -5.89 -8.96
N ASP A 39 8.60 -7.15 -9.35
CA ASP A 39 7.67 -7.53 -10.41
C ASP A 39 6.21 -7.32 -9.97
N ARG A 40 5.29 -7.50 -10.92
CA ARG A 40 3.86 -7.34 -10.72
C ARG A 40 3.33 -8.15 -9.53
N GLN A 41 3.74 -9.41 -9.40
CA GLN A 41 3.23 -10.31 -8.36
C GLN A 41 3.71 -9.84 -6.99
N ARG A 42 5.01 -9.55 -6.87
CA ARG A 42 5.58 -9.06 -5.61
C ARG A 42 4.99 -7.73 -5.17
N ASN A 43 4.68 -6.85 -6.12
CA ASN A 43 3.99 -5.59 -5.82
C ASN A 43 2.55 -5.82 -5.34
N ILE A 44 1.79 -6.74 -5.94
CA ILE A 44 0.44 -7.11 -5.47
C ILE A 44 0.48 -7.60 -4.02
N ASP A 45 1.41 -8.49 -3.70
CA ASP A 45 1.55 -9.04 -2.35
C ASP A 45 1.90 -7.94 -1.35
N ARG A 46 2.89 -7.09 -1.69
CA ARG A 46 3.31 -5.97 -0.84
C ARG A 46 2.22 -4.93 -0.65
N PHE A 47 1.47 -4.58 -1.68
CA PHE A 47 0.38 -3.60 -1.57
C PHE A 47 -0.69 -4.11 -0.60
N SER A 48 -1.00 -5.41 -0.67
CA SER A 48 -1.96 -6.08 0.21
C SER A 48 -1.45 -6.09 1.66
N SER A 49 -0.23 -6.58 1.89
CA SER A 49 0.39 -6.60 3.21
C SER A 49 0.53 -5.21 3.82
N GLU A 50 0.92 -4.21 3.04
CA GLU A 50 1.08 -2.83 3.53
C GLU A 50 -0.26 -2.19 3.90
N SER A 51 -1.35 -2.57 3.22
CA SER A 51 -2.69 -2.08 3.56
C SER A 51 -3.14 -2.59 4.93
N LEU A 52 -2.97 -3.89 5.17
CA LEU A 52 -3.27 -4.51 6.45
C LEU A 52 -2.36 -3.97 7.55
N ASN A 53 -1.06 -3.81 7.26
CA ASN A 53 -0.12 -3.23 8.20
C ASN A 53 -0.46 -1.77 8.55
N PHE A 54 -0.92 -0.97 7.57
CA PHE A 54 -1.32 0.40 7.82
C PHE A 54 -2.55 0.47 8.75
N LEU A 55 -3.54 -0.40 8.54
CA LEU A 55 -4.68 -0.51 9.44
C LEU A 55 -4.24 -0.99 10.84
N ARG A 56 -3.42 -2.04 10.91
CA ARG A 56 -2.88 -2.59 12.15
C ARG A 56 -2.20 -1.51 13.00
N LEU A 57 -1.31 -0.74 12.38
CA LEU A 57 -0.61 0.37 13.03
C LEU A 57 -1.59 1.47 13.47
N LYS A 58 -2.58 1.80 12.64
CA LYS A 58 -3.60 2.81 13.00
C LYS A 58 -4.49 2.35 14.18
N LEU A 59 -4.70 1.05 14.34
CA LEU A 59 -5.43 0.46 15.45
C LEU A 59 -4.55 0.17 16.68
N GLY A 60 -3.24 0.41 16.62
CA GLY A 60 -2.32 0.14 17.73
C GLY A 60 -2.13 -1.35 18.05
N ILE A 61 -2.34 -2.24 17.07
CA ILE A 61 -2.21 -3.69 17.28
C ILE A 61 -0.73 -4.08 17.08
N GLU A 62 -0.11 -4.67 18.10
CA GLU A 62 1.25 -5.22 17.99
C GLU A 62 1.24 -6.63 17.37
N LEU A 63 2.34 -6.99 16.70
CA LEU A 63 2.54 -8.36 16.23
C LEU A 63 3.31 -9.11 17.29
N ASN A 64 2.75 -10.21 17.79
CA ASN A 64 3.46 -11.16 18.64
C ASN A 64 4.24 -12.10 17.71
N ILE A 65 5.51 -11.79 17.47
CA ILE A 65 6.42 -12.59 16.64
C ILE A 65 7.50 -13.18 17.53
#